data_AF-A0A9E3YAN7-F1
#
_entry.id   AF-A0A9E3YAN7-F1
#
_cell.length_a   1.000
_cell.length_b   1.000
_cell.length_c   1.000
_cell.angle_alpha   90.00
_cell.angle_beta   90.00
_cell.angle_gamma   90.00
#
_symmetry.space_group_name_H-M   'P 1'
#
loop_
_entity.id
_entity.type
_entity.pdbx_description
1 polymer ?
#
loop_
_entity_poly.entity_id
_entity_poly.type
_entity_poly.pdbx_seq_one_letter_code
_entity_poly.pdbx_strand_id
1 'polypeptide(L)'
;MCADLTAVDYLGLDNRTVADGVAAKRFELVVNLLDLVGRRRVRLRVQLDDGQSVPTIVDLHPGAEAMEREAYDMFGITFDGHPDHTRILMPENWVGYPLRKDFSMGRIPVQFKAPEGR
;
A
#
# COMPACT_ATOMS: atom_id res chain seq x y z
N MET A 1 -8.16 6.58 16.56
CA MET A 1 -7.86 5.18 16.17
C MET A 1 -7.49 5.17 14.69
N CYS A 2 -6.43 4.48 14.29
CA CYS A 2 -6.19 4.17 12.89
C CYS A 2 -7.18 3.08 12.45
N ALA A 3 -8.06 3.41 11.52
CA ALA A 3 -9.06 2.50 11.00
C ALA A 3 -8.54 1.72 9.80
N ASP A 4 -7.68 2.35 8.99
CA ASP A 4 -7.11 1.77 7.78
C ASP A 4 -5.86 2.58 7.37
N LEU A 5 -4.85 1.90 6.84
CA LEU A 5 -3.68 2.48 6.19
C LEU A 5 -3.43 1.71 4.89
N THR A 6 -3.47 2.44 3.78
CA THR A 6 -3.34 1.86 2.45
C THR A 6 -2.55 2.79 1.54
N ALA A 7 -2.14 2.31 0.38
CA ALA A 7 -1.46 3.12 -0.61
C ALA A 7 -2.13 3.02 -1.99
N VAL A 8 -1.91 4.05 -2.79
CA VAL A 8 -2.41 4.12 -4.17
C VAL A 8 -1.24 4.46 -5.08
N ASP A 9 -1.03 3.64 -6.11
CA ASP A 9 -0.09 3.92 -7.19
C ASP A 9 -0.80 4.69 -8.31
N TYR A 10 -0.38 5.93 -8.52
CA TYR A 10 -0.86 6.87 -9.52
C TYR A 10 0.06 6.95 -10.74
N LEU A 11 0.81 5.90 -11.06
CA LEU A 11 1.62 5.81 -12.28
C LEU A 11 0.85 6.33 -13.51
N GLY A 12 1.38 7.38 -14.15
CA GLY A 12 0.78 8.01 -15.33
C GLY A 12 -0.28 9.08 -15.04
N LEU A 13 -0.53 9.41 -13.77
CA LEU A 13 -1.45 10.44 -13.30
C LEU A 13 -0.72 11.50 -12.45
N ASP A 14 0.44 11.93 -12.93
CA ASP A 14 1.34 12.86 -12.21
C ASP A 14 0.78 14.29 -12.17
N ASN A 15 -0.08 14.68 -13.12
CA ASN A 15 -0.74 15.98 -13.16
C ASN A 15 -2.09 16.03 -12.41
N ARG A 16 -2.34 15.09 -11.48
CA ARG A 16 -3.60 15.09 -10.72
C ARG A 16 -3.68 16.28 -9.76
N THR A 17 -4.90 16.75 -9.52
CA THR A 17 -5.16 17.77 -8.50
C THR A 17 -4.96 17.17 -7.11
N VAL A 18 -4.01 17.73 -6.36
CA VAL A 18 -3.79 17.50 -4.93
C VAL A 18 -4.07 18.80 -4.16
N ALA A 19 -4.00 18.75 -2.82
CA ALA A 19 -4.22 19.92 -2.00
C ALA A 19 -3.22 21.05 -2.30
N ASP A 20 -3.63 22.29 -2.10
CA ASP A 20 -2.81 23.47 -2.36
C ASP A 20 -1.46 23.38 -1.62
N GLY A 21 -0.37 23.64 -2.35
CA GLY A 21 1.00 23.59 -1.81
C GLY A 21 1.62 22.19 -1.72
N VAL A 22 0.92 21.15 -2.19
CA VAL A 22 1.46 19.77 -2.26
C VAL A 22 1.76 19.41 -3.71
N ALA A 23 2.91 18.79 -3.96
CA ALA A 23 3.24 18.22 -5.27
C ALA A 23 2.66 16.80 -5.38
N ALA A 24 1.98 16.51 -6.49
CA ALA A 24 1.51 15.16 -6.79
C ALA A 24 2.71 14.25 -7.08
N LYS A 25 2.72 13.06 -6.47
CA LYS A 25 3.78 12.06 -6.64
C LYS A 25 3.21 10.71 -7.08
N ARG A 26 4.07 9.74 -7.40
CA ARG A 26 3.65 8.41 -7.85
C ARG A 26 2.77 7.72 -6.79
N PHE A 27 3.23 7.66 -5.56
CA PHE A 27 2.52 6.98 -4.49
C PHE A 27 1.77 7.97 -3.61
N GLU A 28 0.58 7.56 -3.18
CA GLU A 28 -0.17 8.25 -2.15
C GLU A 28 -0.46 7.28 -1.02
N LEU A 29 0.12 7.53 0.15
CA LEU A 29 -0.21 6.82 1.37
C LEU A 29 -1.42 7.48 2.02
N VAL A 30 -2.46 6.68 2.27
CA VAL A 30 -3.73 7.12 2.81
C VAL A 30 -3.91 6.52 4.20
N VAL A 31 -3.99 7.37 5.22
CA VAL A 31 -4.27 6.96 6.59
C VAL A 31 -5.66 7.44 6.99
N ASN A 32 -6.55 6.50 7.27
CA ASN A 32 -7.91 6.79 7.72
C ASN A 32 -7.94 6.73 9.26
N LEU A 33 -8.20 7.87 9.89
CA LEU A 33 -8.30 8.02 11.34
C LEU A 33 -9.76 8.23 11.75
N LEU A 34 -10.15 7.55 12.82
CA LEU A 34 -11.48 7.65 13.43
C LEU A 34 -11.37 8.16 14.86
N ASP A 35 -12.10 9.24 15.13
CA ASP A 35 -12.40 9.73 16.48
C ASP A 35 -13.78 9.20 16.90
N LEU A 36 -13.78 8.26 17.84
CA LEU A 36 -14.99 7.60 18.34
C LEU A 36 -15.81 8.52 19.25
N VAL A 37 -15.17 9.43 19.98
CA VAL A 37 -15.84 10.32 20.94
C VAL A 37 -16.48 11.48 20.19
N GLY A 38 -15.70 12.15 19.33
CA GLY A 38 -16.17 13.27 18.53
C GLY A 38 -16.97 12.86 17.29
N ARG A 39 -17.02 11.56 16.95
CA ARG A 39 -17.68 10.99 15.74
C ARG A 39 -17.16 11.63 14.45
N ARG A 40 -15.86 11.89 14.39
CA ARG A 40 -15.20 12.52 13.25
C ARG A 40 -14.30 11.51 12.55
N ARG A 41 -14.19 11.67 11.23
CA ARG A 41 -13.27 10.92 10.39
C ARG A 41 -12.28 11.90 9.78
N VAL A 42 -11.01 11.58 9.86
CA VAL A 42 -9.94 12.35 9.24
C VAL A 42 -9.19 11.41 8.31
N ARG A 43 -8.93 11.87 7.08
CA ARG A 43 -8.08 11.16 6.13
C ARG A 43 -6.82 11.96 5.90
N LEU A 44 -5.68 11.37 6.21
CA LEU A 44 -4.38 11.92 5.88
C LEU A 44 -3.93 11.30 4.55
N ARG A 45 -3.46 12.15 3.63
CA ARG A 45 -2.96 11.74 2.31
C ARG A 45 -1.53 12.26 2.20
N VAL A 46 -0.56 11.35 2.12
CA VAL A 46 0.86 11.67 2.05
C VAL A 46 1.36 11.31 0.65
N GLN A 47 1.99 12.27 -0.02
CA GLN A 47 2.55 12.07 -1.36
C GLN A 47 3.98 11.55 -1.24
N LEU A 48 4.29 10.46 -1.94
CA LEU A 48 5.58 9.78 -1.87
C LEU A 48 6.13 9.44 -3.27
N ASP A 49 7.44 9.64 -3.44
CA ASP A 49 8.17 9.16 -4.61
C ASP A 49 8.53 7.68 -4.44
N ASP A 50 8.88 7.00 -5.53
CA ASP A 50 9.38 5.63 -5.45
C ASP A 50 10.72 5.58 -4.70
N GLY A 51 10.80 4.70 -3.69
CA GLY A 51 11.96 4.60 -2.79
C GLY A 51 12.03 5.65 -1.68
N GLN A 52 11.06 6.56 -1.57
CA GLN A 52 10.97 7.48 -0.44
C GLN A 52 10.42 6.76 0.81
N SER A 53 11.15 6.80 1.92
CA SER A 53 10.68 6.29 3.21
C SER A 53 9.79 7.28 3.94
N VAL A 54 8.97 6.77 4.86
CA VAL A 54 8.11 7.56 5.75
C VAL A 54 8.22 7.09 7.20
N PRO A 55 8.01 7.96 8.19
CA PRO A 55 7.94 7.52 9.58
C PRO A 55 6.79 6.54 9.81
N THR A 56 7.04 5.50 10.61
CA THR A 56 5.97 4.62 11.13
C THR A 56 5.00 5.38 12.04
N ILE A 57 3.74 4.96 12.05
CA ILE A 57 2.74 5.41 13.03
C ILE A 57 2.45 4.34 14.10
N VAL A 58 3.14 3.21 14.08
CA VAL A 58 2.94 2.09 15.01
C VAL A 58 3.07 2.53 16.47
N ASP A 59 4.01 3.43 16.78
CA ASP A 59 4.20 3.99 18.14
C ASP A 59 2.95 4.70 18.67
N LEU A 60 2.19 5.36 17.79
CA LEU A 60 0.95 6.08 18.14
C LEU A 60 -0.29 5.19 17.99
N HIS A 61 -0.26 4.29 17.02
CA HIS A 61 -1.36 3.43 16.63
C HIS A 61 -0.84 1.99 16.42
N PRO A 62 -0.73 1.18 17.50
CA PRO A 62 -0.16 -0.16 17.40
C PRO A 62 -0.89 -1.10 16.41
N GLY A 63 -2.18 -0.86 16.17
CA GLY A 63 -2.96 -1.60 15.18
C GLY A 63 -2.55 -1.34 13.72
N ALA A 64 -1.66 -0.36 13.46
CA ALA A 64 -1.16 -0.04 12.12
C ALA A 64 -0.03 -0.96 11.64
N GLU A 65 0.56 -1.78 12.51
CA GLU A 65 1.71 -2.64 12.19
C GLU A 65 1.45 -3.53 10.97
N ALA A 66 0.36 -4.29 10.97
CA ALA A 66 0.01 -5.15 9.83
C ALA A 66 -0.30 -4.36 8.55
N MET A 67 -0.86 -3.15 8.68
CA MET A 67 -1.24 -2.31 7.54
C MET A 67 -0.02 -1.65 6.89
N GLU A 68 0.96 -1.21 7.69
CA GLU A 68 2.25 -0.72 7.19
C GLU A 68 3.01 -1.84 6.46
N ARG A 69 2.99 -3.07 7.00
CA ARG A 69 3.56 -4.24 6.33
C ARG A 69 2.83 -4.62 5.05
N GLU A 70 1.51 -4.50 5.00
CA GLU A 70 0.75 -4.71 3.76
C GLU A 70 1.12 -3.67 2.70
N ALA A 71 1.22 -2.39 3.08
CA ALA A 71 1.64 -1.32 2.18
C ALA A 71 3.07 -1.55 1.66
N TYR A 72 3.97 -2.05 2.51
CA TYR A 72 5.30 -2.47 2.09
C TYR A 72 5.25 -3.65 1.10
N ASP A 73 4.52 -4.72 1.43
CA ASP A 73 4.51 -5.94 0.63
C ASP A 73 3.85 -5.75 -0.74
N MET A 74 2.83 -4.90 -0.80
CA MET A 74 2.03 -4.66 -2.01
C MET A 74 2.54 -3.52 -2.88
N PHE A 75 3.09 -2.45 -2.29
CA PHE A 75 3.53 -1.24 -2.99
C PHE A 75 5.01 -0.92 -2.82
N GLY A 76 5.71 -1.54 -1.88
CA GLY A 76 7.14 -1.29 -1.65
C GLY A 76 7.43 0.00 -0.91
N ILE A 77 6.46 0.52 -0.15
CA ILE A 77 6.66 1.70 0.69
C ILE A 77 7.36 1.26 1.97
N THR A 78 8.44 1.95 2.34
CA THR A 78 9.24 1.61 3.52
C THR A 78 8.93 2.55 4.69
N PHE A 79 8.78 1.98 5.89
CA PHE A 79 8.43 2.69 7.11
C PHE A 79 9.63 2.76 8.09
N ASP A 80 10.15 3.96 8.33
CA ASP A 80 11.25 4.21 9.24
C ASP A 80 10.78 4.04 10.70
N GLY A 81 11.49 3.20 11.46
CA GLY A 81 11.17 2.90 12.87
C GLY A 81 10.19 1.75 13.08
N HIS A 82 9.73 1.09 12.01
CA HIS A 82 8.81 -0.05 12.13
C HIS A 82 9.47 -1.25 12.85
N PRO A 83 8.80 -1.93 13.80
CA PRO A 83 9.38 -3.02 14.58
C PRO A 83 9.71 -4.29 13.78
N ASP A 84 8.88 -4.65 12.80
CA ASP A 84 9.08 -5.84 11.94
C ASP A 84 8.70 -5.54 10.48
N HIS A 85 9.70 -5.33 9.61
CA HIS A 85 9.48 -4.95 8.22
C HIS A 85 9.56 -6.15 7.26
N THR A 86 8.83 -7.22 7.58
CA THR A 86 8.73 -8.43 6.77
C THR A 86 7.46 -8.46 5.93
N ARG A 87 7.50 -9.19 4.79
CA ARG A 87 6.32 -9.46 3.95
C ARG A 87 5.24 -10.20 4.77
N ILE A 88 3.97 -9.92 4.48
CA ILE A 88 2.83 -10.49 5.23
C ILE A 88 1.82 -11.22 4.33
N LEU A 89 1.67 -10.82 3.07
CA LEU A 89 0.73 -11.41 2.11
C LEU A 89 1.45 -12.32 1.10
N MET A 90 2.60 -11.88 0.57
CA MET A 90 3.36 -12.63 -0.41
C MET A 90 4.34 -13.59 0.24
N PRO A 91 4.67 -14.71 -0.45
CA PRO A 91 5.77 -15.57 -0.05
C PRO A 91 7.08 -14.80 0.12
N GLU A 92 7.94 -15.22 1.04
CA GLU A 92 9.22 -14.54 1.33
C GLU A 92 10.14 -14.40 0.10
N ASN A 93 10.06 -15.35 -0.82
CA ASN A 93 10.84 -15.37 -2.07
C ASN A 93 10.19 -14.58 -3.22
N TRP A 94 9.09 -13.87 -2.97
CA TRP A 94 8.41 -13.09 -4.00
C TRP A 94 9.23 -11.87 -4.43
N VAL A 95 9.34 -11.68 -5.75
CA VAL A 95 10.07 -10.56 -6.36
C VAL A 95 9.07 -9.54 -6.90
N GLY A 96 9.19 -8.29 -6.44
CA GLY A 96 8.33 -7.18 -6.83
C GLY A 96 7.16 -6.91 -5.86
N TYR A 97 6.22 -6.10 -6.34
CA TYR A 97 5.14 -5.47 -5.58
C TYR A 97 3.83 -5.54 -6.37
N PRO A 98 2.92 -6.49 -6.07
CA PRO A 98 1.80 -6.84 -6.94
C PRO A 98 0.80 -5.71 -7.26
N LEU A 99 0.59 -4.75 -6.36
CA LEU A 99 -0.40 -3.70 -6.54
C LEU A 99 0.14 -2.46 -7.27
N ARG A 100 1.44 -2.46 -7.62
CA ARG A 100 1.99 -1.42 -8.50
C ARG A 100 1.46 -1.57 -9.92
N LYS A 101 1.21 -0.45 -10.59
CA LYS A 101 0.59 -0.43 -11.93
C LYS A 101 1.54 -0.85 -13.04
N ASP A 102 2.85 -0.81 -12.81
CA ASP A 102 3.88 -1.36 -13.69
C ASP A 102 4.08 -2.87 -13.51
N PHE A 103 3.52 -3.47 -12.46
CA PHE A 103 3.60 -4.91 -12.24
C PHE A 103 2.73 -5.67 -13.24
N SER A 104 3.34 -6.60 -13.97
CA SER A 104 2.61 -7.41 -14.96
C SER A 104 1.53 -8.24 -14.27
N MET A 105 0.27 -8.06 -14.68
CA MET A 105 -0.81 -8.92 -14.24
C MET A 105 -0.48 -10.37 -14.60
N GLY A 106 -0.27 -11.19 -13.56
CA GLY A 106 -0.01 -12.62 -13.72
C GLY A 106 -1.15 -13.26 -14.51
N ARG A 107 -0.85 -13.73 -15.72
CA ARG A 107 -1.79 -14.54 -16.50
C ARG A 107 -1.56 -15.99 -16.13
N ILE A 108 -2.49 -16.59 -15.40
CA ILE A 108 -2.51 -18.04 -15.25
C ILE A 108 -3.26 -18.58 -16.48
N PRO A 109 -2.59 -19.31 -17.39
CA PRO A 109 -3.30 -19.97 -18.47
C PRO A 109 -4.25 -21.01 -17.86
N VAL A 110 -5.53 -20.95 -18.24
CA VAL A 110 -6.50 -21.98 -17.84
C VAL A 110 -6.04 -23.30 -18.45
N GLN A 111 -5.62 -24.24 -17.61
CA GLN A 111 -5.28 -25.59 -18.05
C GLN A 111 -6.58 -26.39 -18.15
N PHE A 112 -7.09 -26.56 -19.36
CA PHE A 112 -8.13 -27.56 -19.61
C PHE A 112 -7.46 -28.94 -19.64
N LYS A 113 -7.84 -29.82 -18.72
CA LYS A 113 -7.53 -31.24 -18.86
C LYS A 113 -8.51 -31.82 -19.89
N ALA A 114 -8.00 -32.26 -21.05
CA ALA A 114 -8.82 -33.03 -21.97
C ALA A 114 -9.29 -34.32 -21.28
N PRO A 115 -10.55 -34.76 -21.49
CA PRO A 115 -10.96 -36.08 -21.03
C PRO A 115 -10.06 -37.12 -21.70
N GLU A 116 -9.49 -38.04 -20.91
CA GLU A 116 -8.75 -39.17 -21.46
C GLU A 116 -9.70 -40.02 -22.32
N GLY A 117 -9.42 -40.12 -23.62
CA GLY A 117 -10.08 -41.09 -24.51
C GLY A 117 -11.12 -40.55 -25.50
N ARG A 118 -10.85 -39.44 -26.21
CA ARG A 118 -11.54 -39.16 -27.48
C ARG A 118 -10.59 -38.66 -28.55
#